data_AF-A0A1A8QZW7-F1
#
_entry.id   AF-A0A1A8QZW7-F1
#
_cell.length_a   1.000
_cell.length_b   1.000
_cell.length_c   1.000
_cell.angle_alpha   90.00
_cell.angle_beta   90.00
_cell.angle_gamma   90.00
#
_symmetry.space_group_name_H-M   'P 1'
#
loop_
_entity.id
_entity.type
_entity.pdbx_description
1 polymer ?
#
loop_
_entity_poly.entity_id
_entity_poly.type
_entity_poly.pdbx_seq_one_letter_code
_entity_poly.pdbx_strand_id
1 'polypeptide(L)'
;LLLNNSFLLVGAVLVLTCQVAKAFEMIILARFLVGINCGVSMNVQPMYFGESAPKHLRGAVAFSSAVFTSFGIVFGQIVGLTELLGTEPFWP
;
A
#
# COMPACT_ATOMS: atom_id res chain seq x y z
N LEU A 1 -13.58 -2.19 6.28
CA LEU A 1 -12.87 -0.93 5.95
C LEU A 1 -12.12 -0.35 7.14
N LEU A 2 -12.78 -0.03 8.27
CA LEU A 2 -12.11 0.49 9.48
C LEU A 2 -11.00 -0.42 10.03
N LEU A 3 -11.27 -1.73 10.14
CA LEU A 3 -10.31 -2.73 10.64
C LEU A 3 -9.12 -2.94 9.68
N ASN A 4 -9.32 -2.68 8.38
CA ASN A 4 -8.23 -2.74 7.39
C ASN A 4 -7.30 -1.52 7.57
N ASN A 5 -7.87 -0.33 7.74
CA ASN A 5 -7.10 0.89 8.00
C ASN A 5 -6.31 0.85 9.31
N SER A 6 -6.82 0.19 10.36
CA SER A 6 -6.05 0.02 11.59
C SER A 6 -4.78 -0.82 11.40
N PHE A 7 -4.82 -1.88 10.57
CA PHE A 7 -3.61 -2.64 10.24
C PHE A 7 -2.60 -1.82 9.44
N LEU A 8 -3.07 -0.94 8.54
CA LEU A 8 -2.21 -0.03 7.79
C LEU A 8 -1.52 0.98 8.71
N LEU A 9 -2.26 1.54 9.67
CA LEU A 9 -1.76 2.52 10.63
C LEU A 9 -0.71 1.89 11.56
N VAL A 10 -0.98 0.69 12.06
CA VAL A 10 -0.02 -0.08 12.87
C VAL A 10 1.22 -0.43 12.05
N GLY A 11 1.08 -0.88 10.80
CA GLY A 11 2.21 -1.16 9.92
C GLY A 11 3.06 0.08 9.61
N ALA A 12 2.44 1.22 9.35
CA ALA A 12 3.13 2.47 9.07
C ALA A 12 3.91 3.00 10.29
N VAL A 13 3.33 2.90 11.49
CA VAL A 13 4.01 3.24 12.74
C VAL A 13 5.19 2.29 12.98
N LEU A 14 5.03 0.98 12.76
CA LEU A 14 6.13 0.02 12.91
C LEU A 14 7.31 0.34 11.96
N VAL A 15 7.04 0.68 10.70
CA VAL A 15 8.09 1.07 9.74
C VAL A 15 8.81 2.32 10.23
N LEU A 16 8.09 3.38 10.59
CA LEU A 16 8.68 4.64 11.05
C LEU A 16 9.53 4.48 12.33
N THR A 17 9.14 3.56 13.22
CA THR A 17 9.88 3.31 14.47
C THR A 17 11.06 2.34 14.25
N CYS A 18 11.15 1.70 13.08
CA CYS A 18 12.17 0.69 12.83
C CYS A 18 13.58 1.26 12.66
N GLN A 19 13.69 2.48 12.09
CA GLN A 19 14.93 3.26 12.08
C GLN A 19 15.50 3.49 13.48
N VAL A 20 14.64 3.82 14.45
CA VAL A 20 15.03 4.12 15.83
C VAL A 20 15.45 2.85 16.58
N ALA A 21 14.80 1.72 16.27
CA ALA A 21 15.02 0.47 16.99
C ALA A 21 16.12 -0.44 16.41
N LYS A 22 16.60 -0.18 15.18
CA LYS A 22 17.62 -1.02 14.48
C LYS A 22 17.31 -2.54 14.51
N ALA A 23 16.04 -2.92 14.53
CA ALA A 23 15.60 -4.31 14.69
C ALA A 23 14.96 -4.82 13.39
N PHE A 24 15.63 -5.75 12.70
CA PHE A 24 15.14 -6.36 11.46
C PHE A 24 13.77 -7.05 11.59
N GLU A 25 13.44 -7.55 12.79
CA GLU A 25 12.19 -8.24 13.09
C GLU A 25 10.96 -7.34 12.91
N MET A 26 11.09 -6.04 13.20
CA MET A 26 9.99 -5.08 13.05
C MET A 26 9.69 -4.75 11.58
N ILE A 27 10.69 -4.74 10.70
CA ILE A 27 10.48 -4.63 9.25
C ILE A 27 9.74 -5.84 8.69
N ILE A 28 10.09 -7.05 9.14
CA ILE A 28 9.45 -8.29 8.68
C ILE A 28 7.97 -8.29 9.07
N LEU A 29 7.66 -7.95 10.33
CA LEU A 29 6.29 -7.81 10.82
C LEU A 29 5.51 -6.71 10.08
N ALA A 30 6.13 -5.55 9.85
CA ALA A 30 5.49 -4.46 9.12
C ALA A 30 5.14 -4.86 7.68
N ARG A 31 6.06 -5.54 6.97
CA ARG A 31 5.83 -6.06 5.61
C ARG A 31 4.70 -7.09 5.57
N PHE A 32 4.61 -7.95 6.58
CA PHE A 32 3.53 -8.93 6.70
C PHE A 32 2.16 -8.25 6.90
N LEU A 33 2.07 -7.29 7.82
CA LEU A 33 0.83 -6.55 8.09
C LEU A 33 0.36 -5.71 6.90
N VAL A 34 1.28 -5.02 6.22
CA VAL A 34 0.99 -4.26 5.00
C VAL A 34 0.57 -5.20 3.86
N GLY A 35 1.16 -6.39 3.76
CA GLY A 35 0.77 -7.42 2.79
C GLY A 35 -0.67 -7.89 2.98
N ILE A 36 -1.09 -8.16 4.22
CA ILE A 36 -2.49 -8.52 4.53
C ILE A 36 -3.45 -7.39 4.13
N ASN A 37 -3.12 -6.14 4.47
CA ASN A 37 -3.96 -5.00 4.08
C ASN A 37 -4.09 -4.88 2.56
N CYS A 38 -2.96 -4.97 1.84
CA CYS A 38 -2.94 -4.87 0.38
C CYS A 38 -3.80 -5.97 -0.27
N GLY A 39 -3.66 -7.22 0.20
CA GLY A 39 -4.46 -8.35 -0.28
C GLY A 39 -5.97 -8.15 -0.06
N VAL A 40 -6.37 -7.67 1.11
CA VAL A 40 -7.78 -7.36 1.39
C VAL A 40 -8.27 -6.21 0.51
N SER A 41 -7.49 -5.13 0.38
CA SER A 41 -7.83 -3.95 -0.43
C SER A 41 -8.00 -4.28 -1.92
N MET A 42 -7.11 -5.10 -2.51
CA MET A 42 -7.20 -5.50 -3.91
C MET A 42 -8.43 -6.36 -4.23
N ASN A 43 -9.00 -7.07 -3.25
CA ASN A 43 -10.22 -7.85 -3.44
C ASN A 43 -11.49 -7.01 -3.20
N VAL A 44 -11.45 -6.13 -2.20
CA VAL A 44 -12.58 -5.27 -1.84
C VAL A 44 -12.85 -4.21 -2.92
N GLN A 45 -11.81 -3.65 -3.53
CA GLN A 45 -11.94 -2.57 -4.52
C GLN A 45 -12.73 -2.97 -5.79
N PRO A 46 -12.41 -4.07 -6.51
CA PRO A 46 -13.20 -4.51 -7.66
C PRO A 46 -14.59 -5.03 -7.25
N MET A 47 -14.76 -5.56 -6.04
CA MET A 47 -16.06 -6.00 -5.53
C MET A 47 -16.99 -4.80 -5.29
N TYR A 48 -16.52 -3.75 -4.60
CA TYR A 48 -17.28 -2.52 -4.36
C TYR A 48 -17.64 -1.80 -5.67
N PHE A 49 -16.67 -1.63 -6.56
CA PHE A 49 -16.92 -1.02 -7.86
C PHE A 49 -17.80 -1.89 -8.75
N GLY A 50 -17.70 -3.22 -8.60
CA GLY A 50 -18.54 -4.17 -9.31
C GLY A 50 -20.00 -4.14 -8.86
N GLU A 51 -20.28 -3.85 -7.59
CA GLU A 51 -21.65 -3.71 -7.05
C GLU A 51 -22.22 -2.31 -7.28
N SER A 52 -21.39 -1.26 -7.26
CA SER A 52 -21.84 0.14 -7.43
C SER A 52 -21.96 0.58 -8.90
N ALA A 53 -21.27 -0.07 -9.85
CA ALA A 53 -21.23 0.37 -11.25
C ALA A 53 -22.34 -0.26 -12.11
N PRO A 54 -23.05 0.53 -12.95
CA PRO A 54 -24.00 0.02 -13.93
C PRO A 54 -23.30 -0.89 -14.96
N LYS A 55 -23.99 -1.95 -15.42
CA LYS A 55 -23.42 -3.04 -16.26
C LYS A 55 -22.60 -2.56 -17.47
N HIS A 56 -22.88 -1.38 -18.01
CA HIS A 56 -22.21 -0.82 -19.19
C HIS A 56 -20.86 -0.13 -18.90
N LEU A 57 -20.59 0.29 -17.65
CA LEU A 57 -19.38 1.04 -17.27
C LEU A 57 -18.41 0.24 -16.38
N ARG A 58 -18.77 -1.01 -16.05
CA ARG A 58 -17.99 -1.88 -15.15
C ARG A 58 -16.53 -2.04 -15.60
N GLY A 59 -16.29 -2.08 -16.91
CA GLY A 59 -14.95 -2.13 -17.50
C GLY A 59 -14.14 -0.83 -17.34
N ALA A 60 -14.77 0.34 -17.56
CA ALA A 60 -14.11 1.64 -17.42
C ALA A 60 -13.71 1.92 -15.96
N VAL A 61 -14.56 1.49 -15.03
CA VAL A 61 -14.31 1.62 -13.59
C VAL A 61 -13.18 0.69 -13.14
N ALA A 62 -13.17 -0.57 -13.57
CA ALA A 62 -12.06 -1.48 -13.30
C ALA A 62 -10.73 -0.94 -13.87
N PHE A 63 -10.76 -0.36 -15.08
CA PHE A 63 -9.59 0.27 -15.70
C PHE A 63 -9.05 1.44 -14.86
N SER A 64 -9.93 2.29 -14.31
CA SER A 64 -9.49 3.39 -13.43
C SER A 64 -8.72 2.89 -12.20
N SER A 65 -9.16 1.80 -11.57
CA SER A 65 -8.47 1.21 -10.41
C SER A 65 -7.09 0.63 -10.76
N ALA A 66 -6.94 0.07 -11.96
CA ALA A 66 -5.66 -0.41 -12.47
C ALA A 66 -4.70 0.76 -12.75
N VAL A 67 -5.19 1.84 -13.37
CA VAL A 67 -4.40 3.06 -13.61
C VAL A 67 -3.88 3.66 -12.30
N PHE A 68 -4.74 3.79 -11.28
CA PHE A 68 -4.30 4.28 -9.96
C PHE A 68 -3.24 3.37 -9.32
N THR A 69 -3.38 2.04 -9.46
CA THR A 69 -2.37 1.08 -8.99
C THR A 69 -1.02 1.29 -9.70
N SER A 70 -1.04 1.41 -11.03
CA SER A 70 0.18 1.68 -11.81
C SER A 70 0.83 3.01 -11.43
N PHE A 71 0.04 4.06 -11.22
CA PHE A 71 0.55 5.34 -10.70
C PHE A 71 1.20 5.18 -9.32
N GLY A 72 0.57 4.43 -8.41
CA GLY A 72 1.12 4.15 -7.09
C GLY A 72 2.49 3.45 -7.14
N ILE A 73 2.65 2.50 -8.07
CA ILE A 73 3.94 1.82 -8.30
C ILE A 73 4.99 2.81 -8.80
N VAL A 74 4.65 3.66 -9.78
CA VAL A 74 5.57 4.66 -10.32
C VAL A 74 5.99 5.66 -9.23
N PHE A 75 5.05 6.15 -8.42
CA PHE A 75 5.36 6.99 -7.26
C PHE A 75 6.27 6.28 -6.26
N GLY A 76 6.01 5.00 -5.96
CA GLY A 76 6.87 4.19 -5.09
C GLY A 76 8.30 4.04 -5.64
N GLN A 77 8.45 3.87 -6.95
CA GLN A 77 9.76 3.82 -7.60
C GLN A 77 10.48 5.17 -7.59
N ILE A 78 9.76 6.28 -7.78
CA ILE A 78 10.32 7.63 -7.70
C ILE A 78 10.83 7.91 -6.27
N VAL A 79 10.03 7.57 -5.25
CA VAL A 79 10.42 7.76 -3.85
C VAL A 79 11.57 6.82 -3.45
N GLY A 80 11.60 5.60 -3.98
CA GLY A 80 12.69 4.64 -3.73
C GLY A 80 14.02 4.95 -4.40
N LEU A 81 14.11 6.04 -5.18
CA LEU A 81 15.35 6.44 -5.84
C LEU A 81 16.39 6.90 -4.81
N THR A 82 17.65 6.49 -5.00
CA THR A 82 18.77 6.79 -4.08
C THR A 82 18.94 8.27 -3.81
N GLU A 83 18.65 9.11 -4.81
CA GLU A 83 18.69 10.58 -4.76
C GLU A 83 17.62 11.21 -3.84
N LEU A 84 16.54 10.49 -3.49
CA LEU A 84 15.44 11.01 -2.68
C LEU A 84 15.38 10.36 -1.28
N LEU A 85 15.20 9.05 -1.19
CA LEU A 85 15.04 8.32 0.09
C LEU A 85 15.94 7.08 0.22
N GLY A 86 16.74 6.75 -0.80
CA GLY A 86 17.59 5.54 -0.79
C GLY A 86 19.02 5.73 -0.25
N THR A 87 19.33 6.85 0.40
CA THR A 87 20.63 7.06 1.09
C THR A 87 20.56 6.52 2.53
N GLU A 88 21.65 5.93 3.05
CA GLU A 88 21.74 5.23 4.35
C GLU A 88 21.10 5.92 5.58
N PRO A 89 21.06 7.26 5.74
CA PRO A 89 20.42 7.90 6.89
C PRO A 89 18.91 8.19 6.72
N PHE A 90 18.36 8.11 5.51
CA PHE A 90 16.96 8.50 5.21
C PHE A 90 16.02 7.33 4.88
N TRP A 91 16.53 6.09 4.90
CA TRP A 91 15.70 4.88 4.71
C TRP A 91 14.79 4.66 5.93
N PRO A 92 13.45 4.72 5.81
CA PRO A 92 12.53 4.42 6.92
C PRO A 92 12.50 2.93 7.30
#